data_AF-A0A960RL26-F1
#
_entry.id   AF-A0A960RL26-F1
#
_cell.length_a   1.000
_cell.length_b   1.000
_cell.length_c   1.000
_cell.angle_alpha   90.00
_cell.angle_beta   90.00
_cell.angle_gamma   90.00
#
_symmetry.space_group_name_H-M   'P 1'
#
loop_
_entity.id
_entity.type
_entity.pdbx_description
1 polymer ?
#
loop_
_entity_poly.entity_id
_entity_poly.type
_entity_poly.pdbx_seq_one_letter_code
_entity_poly.pdbx_strand_id
1 'polypeptide(L)'
;MEDLAKYDEDFFLFLEAGFIAINQADEDAAVKMFKACEMLRPENPLIKVGLGYLHLHKLELKIAIQYFEEVLSKEPDNELAKTFKGLAMTLTPDQVTEGEKVLEETMKSTKDSQVKKVANTSLEFVEQFVKKPGGGKGPAPR
;
A
#
# COMPACT_ATOMS: atom_id res chain seq x y z
N MET A 1 16.80 -23.61 -10.85
CA MET A 1 15.54 -23.46 -10.09
C MET A 1 15.59 -24.18 -8.75
N GLU A 2 16.20 -25.38 -8.65
CA GLU A 2 16.42 -26.08 -7.35
C GLU A 2 17.16 -25.23 -6.30
N ASP A 3 18.05 -24.32 -6.72
CA ASP A 3 18.76 -23.40 -5.81
C ASP A 3 17.92 -22.24 -5.25
N LEU A 4 16.73 -21.95 -5.80
CA LEU A 4 15.88 -20.87 -5.28
C LEU A 4 14.97 -21.34 -4.14
N ALA A 5 14.63 -22.63 -4.12
CA ALA A 5 13.73 -23.20 -3.11
C ALA A 5 14.26 -23.08 -1.68
N LYS A 6 15.59 -23.10 -1.49
CA LYS A 6 16.22 -22.87 -0.17
C LYS A 6 16.00 -21.47 0.40
N TYR A 7 15.56 -20.53 -0.42
CA TYR A 7 15.26 -19.15 -0.03
C TYR A 7 13.74 -18.87 0.04
N ASP A 8 12.87 -19.89 -0.11
CA ASP A 8 11.42 -19.65 -0.04
C ASP A 8 10.99 -19.08 1.32
N GLU A 9 11.66 -19.49 2.40
CA GLU A 9 11.44 -18.95 3.75
C GLU A 9 11.83 -17.47 3.88
N ASP A 10 12.77 -16.99 3.04
CA ASP A 10 13.20 -15.59 2.99
C ASP A 10 12.19 -14.68 2.26
N PHE A 11 11.11 -15.23 1.70
CA PHE A 11 10.11 -14.44 0.98
C PHE A 11 9.62 -13.24 1.81
N PHE A 12 9.24 -13.47 3.07
CA PHE A 12 8.73 -12.40 3.94
C PHE A 12 9.84 -11.45 4.37
N LEU A 13 11.08 -11.92 4.51
CA LEU A 13 12.23 -11.08 4.80
C LEU A 13 12.50 -10.09 3.65
N PHE A 14 12.52 -10.58 2.41
CA PHE A 14 12.65 -9.71 1.23
C PHE A 14 11.46 -8.78 1.08
N LEU A 15 10.24 -9.24 1.36
CA LEU A 15 9.04 -8.42 1.30
C LEU A 15 9.13 -7.24 2.28
N GLU A 16 9.48 -7.51 3.53
CA GLU A 16 9.68 -6.48 4.57
C GLU A 16 10.81 -5.52 4.20
N ALA A 17 11.94 -6.03 3.71
CA ALA A 17 13.05 -5.20 3.23
C ALA A 17 12.61 -4.26 2.08
N GLY A 18 11.75 -4.75 1.18
CA GLY A 18 11.15 -3.93 0.11
C GLY A 18 10.32 -2.77 0.67
N PHE A 19 9.46 -3.03 1.65
CA PHE A 19 8.67 -1.98 2.30
C PHE A 19 9.53 -0.98 3.08
N ILE A 20 10.60 -1.44 3.74
CA ILE A 20 11.55 -0.56 4.43
C ILE A 20 12.27 0.34 3.43
N ALA A 21 12.70 -0.20 2.29
CA ALA A 21 13.36 0.58 1.23
C ALA A 21 12.44 1.67 0.66
N ILE A 22 11.14 1.37 0.46
CA ILE A 22 10.14 2.39 0.07
C ILE A 22 10.12 3.54 1.09
N ASN A 23 10.08 3.23 2.39
CA ASN A 23 10.05 4.26 3.44
C ASN A 23 11.35 5.09 3.51
N GLN A 24 12.45 4.57 2.95
CA GLN A 24 13.73 5.27 2.81
C GLN A 24 13.86 6.02 1.47
N ALA A 25 12.82 5.98 0.62
CA ALA A 25 12.83 6.49 -0.75
C ALA A 25 13.92 5.84 -1.63
N ASP A 26 14.37 4.62 -1.29
CA ASP A 26 15.29 3.83 -2.11
C ASP A 26 14.48 2.92 -3.04
N GLU A 27 14.05 3.50 -4.16
CA GLU A 27 13.26 2.79 -5.18
C GLU A 27 14.03 1.61 -5.79
N ASP A 28 15.33 1.77 -6.01
CA ASP A 28 16.17 0.71 -6.59
C ASP A 28 16.24 -0.51 -5.69
N ALA A 29 16.42 -0.31 -4.38
CA ALA A 29 16.41 -1.40 -3.41
C ALA A 29 15.02 -2.04 -3.31
N ALA A 30 13.95 -1.23 -3.23
CA ALA A 30 12.58 -1.74 -3.16
C ALA A 30 12.24 -2.66 -4.34
N VAL A 31 12.53 -2.21 -5.56
CA VAL A 31 12.28 -3.00 -6.78
C VAL A 31 13.10 -4.28 -6.81
N LYS A 32 14.37 -4.26 -6.37
CA LYS A 32 15.21 -5.47 -6.29
C LYS A 32 14.63 -6.48 -5.30
N MET A 33 14.14 -6.03 -4.14
CA MET A 33 13.54 -6.90 -3.14
C MET A 33 12.24 -7.54 -3.63
N PHE A 34 11.35 -6.76 -4.26
CA PHE A 34 10.11 -7.33 -4.82
C PHE A 34 10.37 -8.28 -6.01
N LYS A 35 11.39 -8.03 -6.83
CA LYS A 35 11.83 -8.99 -7.86
C LYS A 35 12.32 -10.30 -7.26
N ALA A 36 13.04 -10.26 -6.13
CA ALA A 36 13.40 -11.47 -5.41
C ALA A 36 12.16 -12.21 -4.92
N CYS A 37 11.17 -11.51 -4.34
CA CYS A 37 9.89 -12.10 -3.96
C CYS A 37 9.17 -12.75 -5.15
N GLU A 38 9.14 -12.10 -6.32
CA GLU A 38 8.52 -12.63 -7.54
C GLU A 38 9.21 -13.90 -8.05
N MET A 39 10.54 -13.99 -7.92
CA MET A 39 11.28 -15.21 -8.26
C MET A 39 10.96 -16.38 -7.33
N LEU A 40 10.57 -16.12 -6.08
CA LEU A 40 10.25 -17.14 -5.08
C LEU A 40 8.78 -17.57 -5.16
N ARG A 41 7.86 -16.60 -5.20
CA ARG A 41 6.40 -16.83 -5.18
C ARG A 41 5.71 -15.91 -6.18
N PRO A 42 5.79 -16.22 -7.49
CA PRO A 42 5.34 -15.31 -8.57
C PRO A 42 3.84 -14.99 -8.53
N GLU A 43 3.03 -15.84 -7.90
CA GLU A 43 1.58 -15.65 -7.80
C GLU A 43 1.16 -14.95 -6.50
N ASN A 44 2.09 -14.62 -5.61
CA ASN A 44 1.74 -14.02 -4.32
C ASN A 44 1.26 -12.56 -4.51
N PRO A 45 0.03 -12.22 -4.08
CA PRO A 45 -0.56 -10.89 -4.27
C PRO A 45 0.24 -9.77 -3.60
N LEU A 46 0.98 -10.08 -2.52
CA LEU A 46 1.73 -9.08 -1.74
C LEU A 46 2.82 -8.40 -2.55
N ILE A 47 3.34 -9.05 -3.59
CA ILE A 47 4.33 -8.44 -4.49
C ILE A 47 3.69 -7.26 -5.23
N LYS A 48 2.51 -7.47 -5.82
CA LYS A 48 1.77 -6.41 -6.51
C LYS A 48 1.30 -5.33 -5.56
N VAL A 49 0.90 -5.70 -4.33
CA VAL A 49 0.60 -4.71 -3.29
C VAL A 49 1.84 -3.87 -2.96
N GLY A 50 3.01 -4.48 -2.83
CA GLY A 50 4.28 -3.78 -2.60
C GLY A 50 4.64 -2.81 -3.72
N LEU A 51 4.51 -3.24 -4.98
CA LEU A 51 4.73 -2.38 -6.14
C LEU A 51 3.71 -1.23 -6.22
N GLY A 52 2.43 -1.51 -5.97
CA GLY A 52 1.40 -0.46 -5.88
C GLY A 52 1.71 0.54 -4.76
N TYR A 53 2.20 0.07 -3.61
CA TYR A 53 2.59 0.91 -2.49
C TYR A 53 3.83 1.77 -2.80
N LEU A 54 4.80 1.26 -3.57
CA LEU A 54 5.92 2.05 -4.10
C LEU A 54 5.40 3.22 -4.96
N HIS A 55 4.51 2.93 -5.91
CA HIS A 55 3.91 3.97 -6.76
C HIS A 55 3.07 4.98 -5.96
N LEU A 56 2.39 4.53 -4.90
CA LEU A 56 1.66 5.40 -3.98
C LEU A 56 2.59 6.39 -3.28
N HIS A 57 3.75 5.94 -2.79
CA HIS A 57 4.78 6.80 -2.18
C HIS A 57 5.35 7.83 -3.14
N LYS A 58 5.42 7.48 -4.43
CA LYS A 58 5.83 8.39 -5.51
C LYS A 58 4.72 9.34 -5.97
N LEU A 59 3.52 9.27 -5.36
CA LEU A 59 2.30 9.97 -5.79
C LEU A 59 1.90 9.67 -7.25
N GLU A 60 2.31 8.51 -7.77
CA GLU A 60 1.91 7.98 -9.07
C GLU A 60 0.55 7.28 -8.94
N LEU A 61 -0.46 8.02 -8.47
CA LEU A 61 -1.73 7.48 -7.94
C LEU A 61 -2.48 6.59 -8.93
N LYS A 62 -2.50 6.95 -10.22
CA LYS A 62 -3.15 6.13 -11.26
C LYS A 62 -2.52 4.74 -11.37
N ILE A 63 -1.19 4.68 -11.33
CA ILE A 63 -0.44 3.43 -11.42
C ILE A 63 -0.64 2.61 -10.13
N ALA A 64 -0.58 3.26 -8.97
CA ALA A 64 -0.85 2.61 -7.68
C ALA A 64 -2.24 1.96 -7.66
N ILE A 65 -3.29 2.69 -8.06
CA ILE A 65 -4.66 2.19 -8.14
C ILE A 65 -4.74 0.97 -9.06
N GLN A 66 -4.10 1.02 -10.24
CA GLN A 66 -4.09 -0.11 -11.17
C GLN A 66 -3.49 -1.38 -10.53
N TYR A 67 -2.35 -1.27 -9.85
CA TYR A 67 -1.75 -2.42 -9.15
C TYR A 67 -2.69 -3.02 -8.10
N PHE A 68 -3.36 -2.18 -7.32
CA PHE A 68 -4.31 -2.67 -6.32
C PHE A 68 -5.56 -3.28 -6.96
N GLU A 69 -6.07 -2.73 -8.05
CA GLU A 69 -7.17 -3.30 -8.81
C GLU A 69 -6.82 -4.66 -9.42
N GLU A 70 -5.59 -4.84 -9.91
CA GLU A 70 -5.12 -6.14 -10.39
C GLU A 70 -5.13 -7.20 -9.27
N VAL A 71 -4.76 -6.83 -8.05
CA VAL A 71 -4.86 -7.74 -6.89
C VAL A 71 -6.33 -8.03 -6.58
N LEU A 72 -7.16 -7.00 -6.47
CA LEU A 72 -8.58 -7.13 -6.13
C LEU A 72 -9.41 -7.87 -7.19
N SER A 73 -8.96 -7.87 -8.45
CA SER A 73 -9.60 -8.65 -9.52
C SER A 73 -9.48 -10.16 -9.31
N LYS A 74 -8.43 -10.60 -8.60
CA LYS A 74 -8.16 -12.01 -8.27
C LYS A 74 -8.59 -12.35 -6.84
N GLU A 75 -8.37 -11.41 -5.92
CA GLU A 75 -8.67 -11.53 -4.50
C GLU A 75 -9.53 -10.33 -4.04
N PRO A 76 -10.85 -10.37 -4.27
CA PRO A 76 -11.75 -9.26 -3.91
C PRO A 76 -11.74 -8.91 -2.42
N ASP A 77 -11.41 -9.89 -1.57
CA ASP A 77 -11.37 -9.76 -0.11
C ASP A 77 -9.97 -9.36 0.42
N ASN A 78 -9.02 -9.02 -0.46
CA ASN A 78 -7.68 -8.58 -0.04
C ASN A 78 -7.76 -7.19 0.63
N GLU A 79 -7.89 -7.19 1.96
CA GLU A 79 -8.13 -5.98 2.75
C GLU A 79 -6.99 -4.95 2.64
N LEU A 80 -5.75 -5.42 2.45
CA LEU A 80 -4.58 -4.55 2.30
C LEU A 80 -4.60 -3.80 0.97
N ALA A 81 -4.87 -4.51 -0.14
CA ALA A 81 -5.05 -3.88 -1.45
C ALA A 81 -6.24 -2.92 -1.46
N LYS A 82 -7.37 -3.30 -0.83
CA LYS A 82 -8.55 -2.44 -0.71
C LYS A 82 -8.24 -1.16 0.07
N THR A 83 -7.49 -1.27 1.17
CA THR A 83 -7.08 -0.13 2.00
C THR A 83 -6.16 0.81 1.23
N PHE A 84 -5.12 0.30 0.58
CA PHE A 84 -4.20 1.16 -0.16
C PHE A 84 -4.83 1.76 -1.43
N LYS A 85 -5.75 1.05 -2.08
CA LYS A 85 -6.58 1.65 -3.14
C LYS A 85 -7.39 2.81 -2.60
N GLY A 86 -8.10 2.61 -1.48
CA GLY A 86 -8.87 3.66 -0.81
C GLY A 86 -8.01 4.88 -0.50
N LEU A 87 -6.82 4.70 0.05
CA LEU A 87 -5.86 5.78 0.30
C LEU A 87 -5.39 6.48 -0.99
N ALA A 88 -5.06 5.73 -2.06
CA ALA A 88 -4.68 6.33 -3.33
C ALA A 88 -5.82 7.17 -3.95
N MET A 89 -7.07 6.71 -3.79
CA MET A 89 -8.26 7.41 -4.23
C MET A 89 -8.49 8.70 -3.43
N THR A 90 -8.23 8.71 -2.11
CA THR A 90 -8.36 9.93 -1.30
C THR A 90 -7.33 11.01 -1.63
N LEU A 91 -6.20 10.62 -2.21
CA LEU A 91 -5.19 11.54 -2.75
C LEU A 91 -5.49 12.00 -4.18
N THR A 92 -6.51 11.41 -4.83
CA THR A 92 -6.94 11.78 -6.18
C THR A 92 -8.14 12.74 -6.09
N PRO A 93 -8.05 14.00 -6.58
CA PRO A 93 -9.07 15.02 -6.36
C PRO A 93 -10.51 14.61 -6.71
N ASP A 94 -10.69 13.86 -7.80
CA ASP A 94 -12.02 13.45 -8.27
C ASP A 94 -12.56 12.20 -7.56
N GLN A 95 -11.76 11.54 -6.71
CA GLN A 95 -12.10 10.26 -6.08
C GLN A 95 -12.11 10.31 -4.55
N VAL A 96 -11.97 11.50 -3.94
CA VAL A 96 -11.82 11.65 -2.49
C VAL A 96 -12.95 10.96 -1.72
N THR A 97 -14.20 11.28 -2.06
CA THR A 97 -15.40 10.74 -1.41
C THR A 97 -15.50 9.21 -1.55
N GLU A 98 -15.13 8.67 -2.70
CA GLU A 98 -15.18 7.23 -2.95
C GLU A 98 -14.07 6.50 -2.16
N GLY A 99 -12.86 7.07 -2.14
CA GLY A 99 -11.75 6.56 -1.35
C GLY A 99 -12.06 6.52 0.15
N GLU A 100 -12.69 7.57 0.69
CA GLU A 100 -13.13 7.59 2.10
C GLU A 100 -14.13 6.49 2.40
N LYS A 101 -15.13 6.30 1.53
CA LYS A 101 -16.12 5.23 1.69
C LYS A 101 -15.44 3.86 1.73
N VAL A 102 -14.47 3.62 0.84
CA VAL A 102 -13.70 2.36 0.81
C VAL A 102 -12.93 2.16 2.12
N LEU A 103 -12.27 3.21 2.63
CA LEU A 103 -11.52 3.15 3.89
C LEU A 103 -12.45 2.93 5.10
N GLU A 104 -13.59 3.60 5.15
CA GLU A 104 -14.59 3.42 6.22
C GLU A 104 -15.16 2.01 6.24
N GLU A 105 -15.55 1.48 5.08
CA GLU A 105 -16.05 0.11 4.95
C GLU A 105 -14.99 -0.88 5.45
N THR A 106 -13.75 -0.72 4.98
CA THR A 106 -12.65 -1.62 5.34
C THR A 106 -12.35 -1.55 6.84
N MET A 107 -12.31 -0.35 7.43
CA MET A 107 -12.11 -0.16 8.87
C MET A 107 -13.22 -0.78 9.73
N LYS A 108 -14.47 -0.76 9.25
CA LYS A 108 -15.63 -1.33 9.95
C LYS A 108 -15.66 -2.86 9.84
N SER A 109 -15.22 -3.43 8.71
CA SER A 109 -15.31 -4.87 8.45
C SER A 109 -14.06 -5.67 8.88
N THR A 110 -12.88 -5.07 8.82
CA THR A 110 -11.62 -5.78 9.07
C THR A 110 -11.48 -6.23 10.53
N LYS A 111 -10.90 -7.42 10.71
CA LYS A 111 -10.44 -7.91 12.01
C LYS A 111 -8.93 -7.67 12.20
N ASP A 112 -8.21 -7.30 11.15
CA ASP A 112 -6.78 -7.04 11.20
C ASP A 112 -6.52 -5.66 11.82
N SER A 113 -5.78 -5.65 12.92
CA SER A 113 -5.50 -4.42 13.68
C SER A 113 -4.63 -3.42 12.92
N GLN A 114 -3.74 -3.89 12.04
CA GLN A 114 -2.86 -3.05 11.24
C GLN A 114 -3.65 -2.41 10.10
N VAL A 115 -4.45 -3.20 9.37
CA VAL A 115 -5.35 -2.69 8.32
C VAL A 115 -6.29 -1.63 8.91
N LYS A 116 -6.90 -1.93 10.05
CA LYS A 116 -7.79 -0.98 10.74
C LYS A 116 -7.07 0.33 11.10
N LYS A 117 -5.84 0.23 11.60
CA LYS A 117 -5.03 1.40 11.97
C LYS A 117 -4.68 2.24 10.73
N VAL A 118 -4.23 1.61 9.65
CA VAL A 118 -3.91 2.31 8.39
C VAL A 118 -5.14 3.02 7.83
N ALA A 119 -6.29 2.35 7.81
CA ALA A 119 -7.53 2.94 7.34
C ALA A 119 -7.95 4.15 8.21
N ASN A 120 -7.90 4.02 9.54
CA ASN A 120 -8.23 5.10 10.46
C ASN A 120 -7.30 6.32 10.30
N THR A 121 -5.98 6.10 10.28
CA THR A 121 -5.00 7.19 10.09
C THR A 121 -5.16 7.85 8.72
N SER A 122 -5.51 7.09 7.68
CA SER A 122 -5.79 7.65 6.35
C SER A 122 -7.02 8.56 6.37
N LEU A 123 -8.10 8.16 7.05
CA LEU A 123 -9.30 8.99 7.21
C LEU A 123 -9.02 10.27 8.00
N GLU A 124 -8.26 10.17 9.10
CA GLU A 124 -7.83 11.35 9.88
C GLU A 124 -7.01 12.32 9.02
N PHE A 125 -6.10 11.81 8.20
CA PHE A 125 -5.31 12.62 7.26
C PHE A 125 -6.21 13.35 6.26
N VAL A 126 -7.20 12.67 5.68
CA VAL A 126 -8.12 13.27 4.70
C VAL A 126 -8.92 14.40 5.33
N GLU A 127 -9.47 14.19 6.52
CA GLU A 127 -10.23 15.20 7.25
C GLU A 127 -9.38 16.44 7.59
N GLN A 128 -8.12 16.22 8.00
CA GLN A 128 -7.25 17.30 8.43
C GLN A 128 -6.59 18.06 7.28
N PHE A 129 -6.18 17.37 6.21
CA PHE A 129 -5.28 17.93 5.19
C PHE A 129 -5.88 17.99 3.79
N VAL A 130 -6.76 17.06 3.43
CA VAL A 130 -7.37 17.04 2.09
C VAL A 130 -8.62 17.92 2.04
N LYS A 131 -9.50 17.79 3.04
CA LYS A 131 -10.76 18.57 3.12
C LYS A 131 -10.58 19.97 3.72
N LYS A 132 -9.56 20.16 4.56
CA LYS A 132 -9.27 21.44 5.25
C LYS A 132 -7.87 21.96 4.92
N PRO A 133 -7.62 22.43 3.68
CA PRO A 133 -6.33 23.01 3.34
C PRO A 133 -6.09 24.28 4.16
N GLY A 134 -5.31 24.17 5.25
CA GLY A 134 -4.94 25.28 6.14
C GLY A 134 -4.88 24.96 7.65
N GLY A 135 -5.30 23.77 8.11
CA GLY A 135 -5.38 23.43 9.54
C GLY A 135 -4.17 22.69 10.14
N GLY A 136 -3.24 22.22 9.31
CA GLY A 136 -2.08 21.45 9.76
C GLY A 136 -0.91 22.33 10.16
N LYS A 137 -0.71 22.58 11.46
CA LYS A 137 0.65 22.85 11.95
C LYS A 137 1.46 21.58 11.70
N GLY A 138 2.27 21.58 10.63
CA GLY A 138 3.20 20.48 10.37
C GLY A 138 4.06 20.20 11.61
N PRO A 139 4.55 18.97 11.78
CA PRO A 139 5.45 18.67 12.88
C PRO A 139 6.64 19.63 12.81
N ALA A 140 6.92 20.31 13.93
CA ALA A 140 8.08 21.18 14.03
C ALA A 140 9.34 20.37 13.66
N PRO A 141 10.22 20.90 12.80
CA PRO A 141 11.47 20.20 12.48
C PRO A 141 12.26 19.96 13.78
N ARG A 142 12.76 18.74 13.94
CA ARG A 142 13.77 18.43 14.97
C ARG A 142 15.12 18.95 14.54
#